data_AF-A0A840DZ76-F1
#
_entry.id   AF-A0A840DZ76-F1
#
_cell.length_a   1.000
_cell.length_b   1.000
_cell.length_c   1.000
_cell.angle_alpha   90.00
_cell.angle_beta   90.00
_cell.angle_gamma   90.00
#
_symmetry.space_group_name_H-M   'P 1'
#
loop_
_entity.id
_entity.type
_entity.pdbx_description
1 polymer ?
#
loop_
_entity_poly.entity_id
_entity_poly.type
_entity_poly.pdbx_seq_one_letter_code
_entity_poly.pdbx_strand_id
1 'polypeptide(L)' 'MKAADINKVPAGRTLAIDRNEFLKTVTTALENHPFIIIKHEGIQKILKLGNM' A
#
# COMPACT_ATOMS: atom_id res chain seq x y z
N MET A 1 -12.62 -0.15 -2.00
CA MET A 1 -11.24 0.29 -1.64
C MET A 1 -10.63 0.85 -2.90
N LYS A 2 -10.36 2.16 -2.98
CA LYS A 2 -10.16 2.89 -4.26
C LYS A 2 -9.22 2.21 -5.26
N ALA A 3 -8.04 1.75 -4.83
CA ALA A 3 -7.10 1.07 -5.72
C ALA A 3 -7.62 -0.29 -6.21
N ALA A 4 -8.34 -1.04 -5.39
CA ALA A 4 -8.94 -2.32 -5.78
C ALA A 4 -10.12 -2.12 -6.74
N ASP A 5 -10.89 -1.05 -6.55
CA ASP A 5 -12.04 -0.72 -7.39
C ASP A 5 -11.59 -0.32 -8.82
N ILE A 6 -10.51 0.48 -8.93
CA ILE A 6 -9.94 0.92 -10.21
C ILE A 6 -9.31 -0.23 -11.00
N ASN A 7 -8.66 -1.17 -10.32
CA ASN A 7 -7.89 -2.25 -10.95
C ASN A 7 -8.66 -3.57 -11.03
N LYS A 8 -9.99 -3.53 -10.89
CA LYS A 8 -10.85 -4.72 -10.89
C LYS A 8 -10.83 -5.41 -12.25
N VAL A 9 -10.70 -6.73 -12.25
CA VAL A 9 -10.81 -7.58 -13.44
C VAL A 9 -12.02 -8.52 -13.33
N PRO A 10 -12.56 -9.03 -14.46
CA PRO A 10 -13.68 -9.96 -14.44
C PRO A 10 -13.37 -11.22 -13.61
N ALA A 11 -14.18 -11.51 -12.60
CA ALA A 11 -14.03 -12.71 -11.75
C ALA A 11 -15.38 -13.22 -11.21
N GLY A 12 -16.40 -13.18 -12.08
CA GLY A 12 -17.75 -13.62 -11.75
C GLY A 12 -18.32 -12.83 -10.56
N ARG A 13 -18.62 -13.53 -9.46
CA ARG A 13 -19.20 -12.96 -8.23
C ARG A 13 -18.16 -12.47 -7.23
N THR A 14 -16.88 -12.67 -7.51
CA THR A 14 -15.79 -12.31 -6.60
C THR A 14 -15.04 -11.07 -7.09
N LEU A 15 -14.36 -10.39 -6.17
CA LEU A 15 -13.42 -9.33 -6.53
C LEU A 15 -12.09 -9.97 -6.90
N ALA A 16 -11.68 -9.79 -8.15
CA ALA A 16 -10.29 -9.98 -8.55
C ALA A 16 -9.75 -8.65 -9.08
N ILE A 17 -8.44 -8.52 -9.02
CA ILE A 17 -7.70 -7.33 -9.45
C ILE A 17 -6.55 -7.73 -10.36
N ASP A 18 -6.17 -6.84 -11.27
CA ASP A 18 -4.84 -6.87 -11.85
C ASP A 18 -3.84 -6.52 -10.74
N ARG A 19 -2.97 -7.48 -10.40
CA ARG A 19 -2.04 -7.32 -9.29
C ARG A 19 -0.99 -6.25 -9.56
N ASN A 20 -0.50 -6.16 -10.79
CA ASN A 20 0.58 -5.23 -11.13
C ASN A 20 0.08 -3.80 -11.14
N GLU A 21 -1.08 -3.57 -11.76
CA GLU A 21 -1.68 -2.23 -11.80
C GLU A 21 -2.20 -1.81 -10.42
N PHE A 22 -2.72 -2.74 -9.63
CA PHE A 22 -3.05 -2.49 -8.23
C PHE A 22 -1.82 -2.08 -7.41
N LEU A 23 -0.72 -2.83 -7.50
CA LEU A 23 0.54 -2.51 -6.81
C LEU A 23 1.04 -1.12 -7.22
N LYS A 24 1.09 -0.83 -8.51
CA LYS A 24 1.50 0.48 -9.04
C LYS A 24 0.64 1.60 -8.49
N THR A 25 -0.69 1.43 -8.49
CA THR A 25 -1.63 2.43 -7.98
C THR A 25 -1.39 2.73 -6.50
N VAL A 26 -1.19 1.70 -5.68
CA VAL A 26 -0.93 1.86 -4.25
C VAL A 26 0.42 2.53 -4.01
N THR A 27 1.48 2.03 -4.65
CA THR A 27 2.84 2.57 -4.51
C THR A 27 2.89 4.04 -4.89
N THR A 28 2.37 4.41 -6.07
CA THR A 28 2.35 5.80 -6.53
C THR A 28 1.54 6.72 -5.62
N ALA A 29 0.44 6.22 -5.04
CA ALA A 29 -0.34 7.01 -4.09
C ALA A 29 0.44 7.29 -2.78
N LEU A 30 1.22 6.32 -2.30
CA LEU A 30 2.06 6.49 -1.11
C LEU A 30 3.26 7.39 -1.38
N GLU A 31 3.94 7.22 -2.51
CA GLU A 31 5.12 8.01 -2.90
C GLU A 31 4.78 9.49 -3.10
N ASN A 32 3.59 9.81 -3.61
CA ASN A 32 3.18 11.19 -3.86
C ASN A 32 2.45 11.86 -2.68
N HIS A 33 2.30 11.17 -1.54
CA HIS A 33 1.53 11.71 -0.43
C HIS A 33 2.37 12.68 0.41
N PRO A 34 1.90 13.93 0.65
CA PRO A 34 2.73 14.99 1.26
C PRO A 34 3.15 14.71 2.71
N PHE A 35 2.44 13.82 3.41
CA PHE A 35 2.69 13.48 4.81
C PHE A 35 3.24 12.06 5.01
N ILE A 36 3.64 11.38 3.94
CA ILE A 36 4.23 10.04 4.02
C ILE A 36 5.68 10.12 3.57
N ILE A 37 6.58 9.52 4.35
CA ILE A 37 7.99 9.37 4.01
C ILE A 37 8.25 7.87 3.90
N ILE A 38 8.69 7.42 2.72
CA ILE A 38 9.03 6.03 2.48
C ILE A 38 10.53 5.84 2.73
N LYS A 39 10.86 4.86 3.58
CA LYS A 39 12.24 4.44 3.84
C LYS A 39 12.37 2.96 3.51
N HIS A 40 13.31 2.62 2.62
CA HIS A 40 13.59 1.24 2.23
C HIS A 40 14.73 0.68 3.09
N GLU A 41 14.39 0.26 4.31
CA GLU A 41 15.36 -0.27 5.27
C GLU A 41 14.83 -1.50 6.02
N GLY A 42 15.73 -2.38 6.43
CA GLY A 42 15.40 -3.50 7.32
C GLY A 42 15.36 -3.03 8.77
N ILE A 43 14.24 -3.23 9.46
CA ILE A 43 14.08 -2.86 10.87
C ILE A 43 14.55 -4.02 11.77
N GLN A 44 15.63 -3.82 12.52
CA GLN A 44 16.21 -4.86 13.39
C GLN A 44 15.69 -4.82 14.83
N LYS A 45 15.23 -3.66 15.29
CA LYS A 45 14.72 -3.48 16.65
C LYS A 45 13.67 -2.36 16.67
N ILE A 46 12.59 -2.58 17.40
CA ILE A 46 11.61 -1.54 17.69
C ILE A 46 12.06 -0.82 18.96
N LEU A 47 12.09 0.51 18.91
CA LEU A 47 12.33 1.33 20.09
C LEU A 47 11.09 1.32 20.98
N LYS A 48 11.24 0.99 22.26
CA LYS A 48 10.20 1.26 23.25
C LYS A 48 10.39 2.69 23.74
N LEU A 49 9.36 3.53 23.59
CA LEU A 49 9.29 4.80 24.29
C LEU A 49 9.14 4.48 25.79
N GLY A 50 10.04 4.99 26.63
CA GLY A 50 10.00 4.77 28.07
C GLY A 50 8.76 5.43 28.68
N ASN A 51 8.22 4.82 29.75
CA ASN A 51 7.11 5.40 30.52
C ASN A 51 7.55 6.77 31.06
N MET A 52 6.85 7.83 30.63
CA MET A 52 6.82 9.10 31.35
C MET A 52 6.04 8.94 32.65
#